data_AF-A0A8H4IKG3-F1
#
_entry.id   AF-A0A8H4IKG3-F1
#
_cell.length_a   1.000
_cell.length_b   1.000
_cell.length_c   1.000
_cell.angle_alpha   90.00
_cell.angle_beta   90.00
_cell.angle_gamma   90.00
#
_symmetry.space_group_name_H-M   'P 1'
#
loop_
_entity.id
_entity.type
_entity.pdbx_description
1 polymer ?
#
loop_
_entity_poly.entity_id
_entity_poly.type
_entity_poly.pdbx_seq_one_letter_code
_entity_poly.pdbx_strand_id
1 'polypeptide(L)'
;MQFKLAVVSLFAGLALAAPGLDLEKRCTADGGSCTQLSQCCSGNCEYDSSIGLVCRPARKEKRQCTANGGSCTQLSQCCSGNCEYDSSIGLVCKP
;
A
#
# COMPACT_ATOMS: atom_id res chain seq x y z
N MET A 1 -6.51 31.88 68.29
CA MET A 1 -7.58 32.22 67.33
C MET A 1 -7.14 33.41 66.51
N GLN A 2 -7.10 33.27 65.18
CA GLN A 2 -7.37 34.26 64.12
C GLN A 2 -6.78 33.70 62.83
N PHE A 3 -7.69 33.22 61.96
CA PHE A 3 -7.43 32.61 60.67
C PHE A 3 -6.91 33.66 59.68
N LYS A 4 -5.82 33.37 58.97
CA LYS A 4 -5.48 34.07 57.73
C LYS A 4 -5.58 33.09 56.57
N LEU A 5 -6.74 33.13 55.91
CA LEU A 5 -6.95 32.61 54.56
C LEU A 5 -6.06 33.40 53.60
N ALA A 6 -5.15 32.70 52.91
CA ALA A 6 -4.57 33.17 51.67
C ALA A 6 -4.68 32.03 50.66
N VAL A 7 -5.82 32.00 49.97
CA VAL A 7 -6.01 31.26 48.73
C VAL A 7 -5.13 31.95 47.69
N VAL A 8 -4.04 31.32 47.29
CA VAL A 8 -3.35 31.64 46.04
C VAL A 8 -3.43 30.38 45.19
N SER A 9 -4.47 30.38 44.36
CA SER A 9 -4.67 29.44 43.27
C SER A 9 -3.76 29.84 42.09
N LEU A 10 -3.67 28.95 41.10
CA LEU A 10 -3.02 29.10 39.79
C LEU A 10 -1.47 29.03 39.81
N PHE A 11 -0.77 28.20 39.04
CA PHE A 11 -1.08 27.55 37.78
C PHE A 11 -0.37 26.18 37.70
N ALA A 12 -1.08 25.22 37.10
CA ALA A 12 -0.52 23.98 36.61
C ALA A 12 0.62 24.27 35.63
N GLY A 13 1.83 23.91 36.01
CA GLY A 13 3.01 23.87 35.14
C GLY A 13 3.51 22.44 35.00
N LEU A 14 2.62 21.49 34.69
CA LEU A 14 3.05 20.17 34.22
C LEU A 14 3.63 20.40 32.83
N ALA A 15 4.93 20.65 32.75
CA ALA A 15 5.69 20.60 31.51
C ALA A 15 5.70 19.15 31.03
N LEU A 16 4.55 18.71 30.49
CA LEU A 16 4.50 17.63 29.52
C LEU A 16 5.38 18.11 28.38
N ALA A 17 6.62 17.63 28.35
CA ALA A 17 7.36 17.52 27.12
C ALA A 17 6.45 16.72 26.19
N ALA A 18 5.68 17.43 25.38
CA ALA A 18 5.03 16.85 24.23
C ALA A 18 6.20 16.33 23.40
N PRO A 19 6.40 15.01 23.25
CA PRO A 19 7.14 14.56 22.09
C PRO A 19 6.40 15.20 20.93
N GLY A 20 7.11 16.04 20.18
CA GLY A 20 6.60 16.53 18.91
C GLY A 20 5.97 15.33 18.24
N LEU A 21 4.67 15.46 17.95
CA LEU A 21 3.96 14.52 17.11
C LEU A 21 4.61 14.65 15.73
N ASP A 22 5.79 14.06 15.58
CA ASP A 22 6.23 13.48 14.33
C ASP A 22 5.23 12.34 14.12
N LEU A 23 4.07 12.73 13.61
CA LEU A 23 3.14 11.83 12.95
C LEU A 23 3.81 11.41 11.63
N GLU A 24 5.03 10.87 11.71
CA GLU A 24 5.53 9.96 10.70
C GLU A 24 4.44 8.93 10.58
N LYS A 25 3.73 8.96 9.46
CA LYS A 25 2.72 7.96 9.12
C LYS A 25 3.46 6.63 8.99
N ARG A 26 3.71 5.98 10.12
CA ARG A 26 4.36 4.67 10.20
C ARG A 26 3.41 3.68 9.59
N CYS A 27 3.75 3.24 8.39
CA CYS A 27 3.09 2.12 7.76
C CYS A 27 3.71 0.82 8.28
N THR A 28 2.91 -0.23 8.34
CA THR A 28 3.30 -1.59 8.70
C THR A 28 4.04 -2.23 7.52
N ALA A 29 5.22 -2.79 7.79
CA ALA A 29 6.00 -3.53 6.80
C ALA A 29 5.31 -4.85 6.41
N ASP A 30 5.72 -5.43 5.28
CA ASP A 30 5.22 -6.73 4.82
C ASP A 30 5.43 -7.82 5.89
N GLY A 31 4.42 -8.65 6.10
CA GLY A 31 4.36 -9.68 7.14
C GLY A 31 3.76 -9.22 8.47
N GLY A 32 3.61 -7.91 8.69
CA GLY A 32 2.91 -7.38 9.88
C GLY A 32 1.39 -7.50 9.76
N SER A 33 0.69 -7.55 10.88
CA SER A 33 -0.79 -7.60 10.89
C SER A 33 -1.40 -6.27 10.43
N CYS A 34 -2.59 -6.34 9.82
CA CYS A 34 -3.31 -5.17 9.34
C CYS A 34 -4.83 -5.34 9.47
N THR A 35 -5.56 -4.23 9.48
CA THR A 35 -7.03 -4.24 9.35
C THR A 35 -7.51 -3.44 8.15
N GLN A 36 -6.64 -2.61 7.55
CA GLN A 36 -6.94 -1.80 6.36
C GLN A 36 -5.70 -1.70 5.47
N LEU A 37 -5.93 -1.58 4.15
CA LEU A 37 -4.89 -1.44 3.12
C LEU A 37 -3.91 -0.28 3.41
N SER A 38 -4.43 0.85 3.88
CA SER A 38 -3.68 2.08 4.15
C SER A 38 -2.69 1.98 5.31
N GLN A 39 -2.80 0.92 6.13
CA GLN A 39 -1.85 0.64 7.20
C GLN A 39 -0.57 0.01 6.65
N CYS A 40 -0.63 -0.73 5.55
CA CYS A 40 0.52 -1.43 4.98
C CYS A 40 1.35 -0.49 4.10
N CYS A 41 2.68 -0.53 4.21
CA CYS A 41 3.56 0.26 3.35
C CYS A 41 3.41 -0.10 1.87
N SER A 42 3.07 -1.36 1.59
CA SER A 42 2.74 -1.88 0.27
C SER A 42 1.37 -1.43 -0.24
N GLY A 43 0.52 -0.87 0.63
CA GLY A 43 -0.89 -0.60 0.34
C GLY A 43 -1.74 -1.87 0.18
N ASN A 44 -1.23 -3.04 0.59
CA ASN A 44 -1.92 -4.32 0.41
C ASN A 44 -1.99 -5.11 1.72
N CYS A 45 -3.21 -5.51 2.09
CA CYS A 45 -3.57 -6.21 3.32
C CYS A 45 -4.42 -7.42 2.90
N GLU A 46 -3.84 -8.61 2.98
CA GLU A 46 -4.48 -9.84 2.51
C GLU A 46 -4.71 -10.81 3.68
N TYR A 47 -5.76 -11.62 3.58
CA TYR A 47 -6.04 -12.65 4.58
C TYR A 47 -5.19 -13.89 4.34
N ASP A 48 -4.42 -14.28 5.34
CA ASP A 48 -3.73 -15.56 5.42
C ASP A 48 -4.50 -16.51 6.36
N SER A 49 -4.77 -17.73 5.91
CA SER A 49 -5.58 -18.69 6.66
C SER A 49 -4.94 -19.14 7.98
N SER A 50 -3.64 -18.95 8.17
CA SER A 50 -2.92 -19.37 9.37
C SER A 50 -2.73 -18.24 10.39
N ILE A 51 -2.71 -16.99 9.93
CA ILE A 51 -2.26 -15.83 10.74
C ILE A 51 -3.26 -14.66 10.72
N GLY A 52 -4.28 -14.70 9.86
CA GLY A 52 -5.25 -13.63 9.67
C GLY A 52 -4.80 -12.56 8.67
N LEU A 53 -5.32 -11.35 8.80
CA LEU A 53 -5.02 -10.23 7.90
C LEU A 53 -3.58 -9.73 8.11
N VAL A 54 -2.79 -9.76 7.05
CA VAL A 54 -1.36 -9.40 7.04
C VAL A 54 -1.00 -8.54 5.85
N CYS A 55 -0.07 -7.61 6.05
CA CYS A 55 0.52 -6.81 4.99
C CYS A 55 1.30 -7.70 4.05
N ARG A 56 0.98 -7.61 2.76
CA ARG A 56 1.65 -8.36 1.71
C ARG A 56 2.27 -7.39 0.72
N PRO A 57 3.35 -7.77 0.01
CA PRO A 57 3.89 -6.93 -1.04
C PRO A 57 2.79 -6.62 -2.07
N ALA A 58 2.84 -5.43 -2.64
CA ALA A 58 1.95 -5.07 -3.74
C ALA A 58 2.17 -6.10 -4.86
N ARG A 59 1.09 -6.76 -5.30
CA ARG A 59 1.20 -7.66 -6.44
C ARG A 59 1.50 -6.81 -7.65
N LYS A 60 2.75 -6.87 -8.11
CA LYS A 60 3.05 -6.55 -9.50
C LYS A 60 2.33 -7.63 -10.29
N GLU A 61 1.12 -7.33 -10.79
CA GLU A 61 0.55 -8.13 -11.86
C GLU A 61 1.59 -8.12 -12.97
N LYS A 62 2.39 -9.18 -13.02
CA LYS A 62 3.28 -9.41 -14.13
C LYS A 62 2.36 -9.80 -15.27
N ARG A 63 1.81 -8.80 -15.98
CA ARG A 63 1.03 -9.05 -17.20
C ARG A 63 1.88 -9.96 -18.07
N GLN A 64 1.44 -11.20 -18.20
CA GLN A 64 2.00 -12.09 -19.19
C GLN A 64 1.49 -11.58 -20.53
N CYS A 65 2.42 -11.11 -21.34
CA CYS A 65 2.15 -10.68 -22.70
C CYS A 65 2.96 -11.53 -23.66
N THR A 66 2.41 -11.74 -24.84
CA THR A 66 3.02 -12.43 -25.97
C THR A 66 4.04 -11.50 -26.63
N ALA A 67 5.25 -12.01 -26.81
CA ALA A 67 6.31 -11.29 -27.53
C ALA A 67 5.99 -11.17 -29.03
N ASN A 68 6.65 -10.24 -29.71
CA ASN A 68 6.52 -10.07 -31.16
C ASN A 68 6.79 -11.39 -31.91
N GLY A 69 5.95 -11.69 -32.90
CA GLY A 69 5.95 -12.94 -33.65
C GLY A 69 5.08 -14.05 -33.05
N GLY A 70 4.65 -13.94 -31.79
CA GLY A 70 3.70 -14.88 -31.20
C GLY A 70 2.27 -14.62 -31.68
N SER A 71 1.44 -15.66 -31.68
CA SER A 71 0.02 -15.54 -32.07
C SER A 71 -0.79 -14.73 -31.05
N CYS A 72 -1.79 -14.00 -31.54
CA CYS A 72 -2.67 -13.20 -30.71
C CYS A 72 -4.11 -13.25 -31.22
N THR A 73 -5.06 -12.96 -30.33
CA THR A 73 -6.47 -12.73 -30.70
C THR A 73 -6.94 -11.33 -30.32
N GLN A 74 -6.19 -10.63 -29.46
CA GLN A 74 -6.49 -9.27 -29.00
C GLN A 74 -5.21 -8.48 -28.78
N LEU A 75 -5.28 -7.16 -28.99
CA LEU A 75 -4.18 -6.20 -28.81
C LEU A 75 -3.54 -6.29 -27.41
N SER A 76 -4.36 -6.48 -26.37
CA SER A 76 -3.93 -6.54 -24.96
C SER A 76 -3.04 -7.76 -24.62
N GLN A 77 -3.03 -8.77 -25.48
CA GLN A 77 -2.18 -9.94 -25.32
C GLN A 77 -0.74 -9.65 -25.73
N CYS A 78 -0.51 -8.72 -26.66
CA CYS A 78 0.82 -8.43 -27.18
C CYS A 78 1.57 -7.44 -26.30
N CYS A 79 2.86 -7.68 -26.06
CA CYS A 79 3.68 -6.77 -25.25
C CYS A 79 3.84 -5.38 -25.89
N SER A 80 3.77 -5.32 -27.21
CA SER A 80 3.70 -4.07 -28.01
C SER A 80 2.34 -3.38 -27.94
N GLY A 81 1.29 -4.09 -27.52
CA GLY A 81 -0.09 -3.65 -27.67
C GLY A 81 -0.62 -3.75 -29.10
N ASN A 82 0.11 -4.39 -30.01
CA ASN A 82 -0.24 -4.47 -31.42
C ASN A 82 -0.38 -5.94 -31.88
N CYS A 83 -1.52 -6.25 -32.50
CA CYS A 83 -1.92 -7.58 -32.96
C CYS A 83 -2.45 -7.44 -34.37
N GLU A 84 -1.66 -7.87 -35.36
CA GLU A 84 -1.91 -7.64 -36.77
C GLU A 84 -2.04 -8.94 -37.55
N TYR A 85 -2.79 -8.92 -38.64
CA TYR A 85 -2.95 -10.08 -39.50
C TYR A 85 -1.77 -10.21 -40.46
N ASP A 86 -1.04 -11.31 -40.35
CA ASP A 86 -0.01 -11.74 -41.28
C ASP A 86 -0.57 -12.82 -42.21
N SER A 87 -0.45 -12.63 -43.52
CA SER A 87 -1.05 -13.53 -44.52
C SER A 87 -0.50 -14.97 -44.49
N SER A 88 0.64 -15.21 -43.85
CA SER A 88 1.25 -16.54 -43.77
C SER A 88 0.89 -17.29 -42.48
N ILE A 89 0.55 -16.56 -41.40
CA ILE A 89 0.50 -17.12 -40.03
C ILE A 89 -0.79 -16.75 -39.30
N GLY A 90 -1.55 -15.77 -39.78
CA GLY A 90 -2.73 -15.23 -39.11
C GLY A 90 -2.40 -14.06 -38.19
N LEU A 91 -3.22 -13.85 -37.16
CA LEU A 91 -3.03 -12.76 -36.19
C LEU A 91 -1.80 -13.00 -35.31
N VAL A 92 -0.84 -12.08 -35.37
CA VAL A 92 0.42 -12.15 -34.65
C VAL A 92 0.79 -10.80 -34.01
N CYS A 93 1.50 -10.86 -32.89
CA CYS A 93 2.03 -9.68 -32.24
C CYS A 93 3.11 -9.04 -33.10
N LYS A 94 2.95 -7.76 -33.42
CA LYS A 94 3.94 -6.95 -34.17
C LYS A 94 4.46 -5.86 -33.24
N PRO A 95 5.68 -5.34 -33.46
CA PRO A 95 6.22 -4.23 -32.69
C PRO A 95 5.30 -3.00 -32.66
#